data_AF-A0A544QKQ2-F1
#
_entry.id   AF-A0A544QKQ2-F1
#
_cell.length_a   1.000
_cell.length_b   1.000
_cell.length_c   1.000
_cell.angle_alpha   90.00
_cell.angle_beta   90.00
_cell.angle_gamma   90.00
#
_symmetry.space_group_name_H-M   'P 1'
#
loop_
_entity.id
_entity.type
_entity.pdbx_description
1 polymer ?
#
loop_
_entity_poly.entity_id
_entity_poly.type
_entity_poly.pdbx_seq_one_letter_code
_entity_poly.pdbx_strand_id
1 'polypeptide(L)'
;MHKLRTLSLPAYRGREFFLTVFVEPDPDSIDSFSVPADADQWGLSIHFQPDDPYESHTEVARIDTSHGEPHFDHLYASPQRKEWLGQSYTFAEARRRLLSNWRTYADAVLDSTTDDNADKADDIGQ
;
A
#
# COMPACT_ATOMS: atom_id res chain seq x y z
N MET A 1 12.83 -5.32 6.25
CA MET A 1 12.65 -4.19 5.33
C MET A 1 12.45 -2.89 6.09
N HIS A 2 13.23 -1.88 5.73
CA HIS A 2 13.34 -0.56 6.33
C HIS A 2 12.66 0.49 5.43
N LYS A 3 12.05 1.51 6.04
CA LYS A 3 11.39 2.59 5.30
C LYS A 3 12.45 3.49 4.65
N LEU A 4 12.52 3.49 3.33
CA LEU A 4 13.44 4.35 2.57
C LEU A 4 12.85 5.75 2.38
N ARG A 5 11.60 5.83 1.88
CA ARG A 5 10.97 7.11 1.52
C ARG A 5 9.46 7.01 1.52
N THR A 6 8.79 8.09 1.89
CA THR A 6 7.35 8.28 1.71
C THR A 6 7.08 9.43 0.75
N LEU A 7 6.13 9.23 -0.15
CA LEU A 7 5.61 10.23 -1.08
C LEU A 7 4.14 10.49 -0.75
N SER A 8 3.78 11.74 -0.49
CA SER A 8 2.37 12.15 -0.43
C SER A 8 1.76 12.08 -1.82
N LEU A 9 0.59 11.45 -1.92
CA LEU A 9 -0.25 11.45 -3.10
C LEU A 9 -1.27 12.61 -2.99
N PRO A 10 -1.85 13.07 -4.10
CA PRO A 10 -2.93 14.06 -4.03
C PRO A 10 -4.05 13.58 -3.13
N ALA A 11 -4.63 14.49 -2.34
CA ALA A 11 -5.82 14.19 -1.56
C ALA A 11 -6.93 13.63 -2.46
N TYR A 12 -7.66 12.65 -1.97
CA TYR A 12 -8.73 11.98 -2.72
C TYR A 12 -9.88 11.62 -1.80
N ARG A 13 -11.09 12.02 -2.18
CA ARG A 13 -12.32 11.84 -1.40
C ARG A 13 -12.17 12.30 0.07
N GLY A 14 -11.46 13.41 0.29
CA GLY A 14 -11.25 13.99 1.61
C GLY A 14 -10.14 13.33 2.46
N ARG A 15 -9.41 12.34 1.92
CA ARG A 15 -8.32 11.65 2.63
C ARG A 15 -6.96 11.89 1.99
N GLU A 16 -5.91 11.86 2.80
CA GLU A 16 -4.53 11.88 2.37
C GLU A 16 -4.00 10.46 2.17
N PHE A 17 -3.46 10.18 0.99
CA PHE A 17 -2.85 8.90 0.67
C PHE A 17 -1.34 9.06 0.52
N PHE A 18 -0.63 7.98 0.80
CA PHE A 18 0.82 7.93 0.74
C PHE A 18 1.29 6.69 -0.01
N LEU A 19 2.40 6.83 -0.74
CA LEU A 19 3.18 5.71 -1.22
C LEU A 19 4.46 5.63 -0.39
N THR A 20 4.67 4.52 0.31
CA THR A 20 5.93 4.27 1.03
C THR A 20 6.75 3.20 0.33
N VAL A 21 8.05 3.47 0.18
CA VAL A 21 9.05 2.53 -0.32
C VAL A 21 9.81 1.92 0.85
N PHE A 22 9.98 0.61 0.81
CA PHE A 22 10.73 -0.19 1.77
C PHE A 22 11.86 -0.95 1.06
N VAL A 23 12.97 -1.17 1.77
CA VAL A 23 14.16 -1.86 1.24
C VAL A 23 14.81 -2.74 2.29
N GLU A 24 15.56 -3.75 1.85
CA GLU A 24 16.53 -4.50 2.64
C GLU A 24 17.83 -4.57 1.82
N PRO A 25 19.01 -4.35 2.40
CA PRO A 25 19.24 -3.96 3.81
C PRO A 25 18.79 -2.51 4.12
N ASP A 26 18.92 -2.10 5.39
CA ASP A 26 18.83 -0.70 5.77
C ASP A 26 19.92 0.12 5.06
N PRO A 27 19.58 1.18 4.29
CA PRO A 27 20.58 1.99 3.61
C PRO A 27 21.44 2.79 4.59
N ASP A 28 22.77 2.70 4.46
CA ASP A 28 23.70 3.60 5.18
C ASP A 28 23.51 5.08 4.79
N SER A 29 23.02 5.33 3.58
CA SER A 29 22.76 6.67 3.03
C SER A 29 21.64 6.65 2.00
N ILE A 30 20.56 7.37 2.28
CA ILE A 30 19.36 7.45 1.41
C ILE A 30 19.69 8.12 0.06
N ASP A 31 20.55 9.14 0.04
CA ASP A 31 20.80 9.95 -1.16
C ASP A 31 21.58 9.20 -2.25
N SER A 32 22.34 8.19 -1.86
CA SER A 32 23.13 7.36 -2.77
C SER A 32 22.49 6.00 -3.07
N PHE A 33 21.42 5.64 -2.38
CA PHE A 33 20.81 4.32 -2.48
C PHE A 33 19.86 4.21 -3.67
N SER A 34 20.13 3.24 -4.54
CA SER A 34 19.34 2.90 -5.71
C SER A 34 18.65 1.55 -5.49
N VAL A 35 17.32 1.58 -5.31
CA VAL A 35 16.53 0.36 -5.06
C VAL A 35 16.82 -0.78 -6.06
N PRO A 36 16.87 -0.54 -7.40
CA PRO A 36 17.15 -1.63 -8.33
C PRO A 36 18.58 -2.17 -8.30
N ALA A 37 19.54 -1.45 -7.69
CA ALA A 37 20.95 -1.80 -7.72
C ALA A 37 21.45 -2.33 -6.36
N ASP A 38 20.93 -1.77 -5.27
CA ASP A 38 21.49 -1.95 -3.92
C ASP A 38 20.57 -2.75 -2.99
N ALA A 39 19.29 -2.91 -3.33
CA ALA A 39 18.34 -3.61 -2.48
C ALA A 39 18.28 -5.11 -2.82
N ASP A 40 18.52 -5.96 -1.82
CA ASP A 40 18.27 -7.39 -1.88
C ASP A 40 16.75 -7.68 -1.91
N GLN A 41 15.99 -6.88 -1.17
CA GLN A 41 14.53 -6.91 -1.19
C GLN A 41 13.96 -5.50 -1.23
N TRP A 42 12.82 -5.34 -1.88
CA TRP A 42 12.12 -4.06 -1.95
C TRP A 42 10.62 -4.24 -1.81
N GLY A 43 9.96 -3.18 -1.38
CA GLY A 43 8.51 -3.12 -1.28
C GLY A 43 7.98 -1.71 -1.52
N LEU A 44 6.73 -1.64 -1.97
CA LEU A 44 5.96 -0.41 -2.06
C LEU A 44 4.56 -0.64 -1.49
N SER A 45 4.08 0.28 -0.67
CA SER A 45 2.72 0.22 -0.11
C SER A 45 1.98 1.54 -0.30
N ILE A 46 0.72 1.45 -0.73
CA ILE A 46 -0.26 2.53 -0.68
C ILE A 46 -0.99 2.43 0.64
N HIS A 47 -1.06 3.53 1.39
CA HIS A 47 -1.78 3.59 2.66
C HIS A 47 -2.36 4.98 2.91
N PHE A 48 -3.26 5.08 3.89
CA PHE A 48 -3.80 6.34 4.38
C PHE A 48 -3.91 6.32 5.91
N GLN A 49 -3.97 7.49 6.52
CA GLN A 49 -4.28 7.63 7.95
C GLN A 49 -5.80 7.55 8.14
N PRO A 50 -6.32 6.65 8.99
CA PRO A 50 -7.74 6.62 9.36
C PRO A 50 -8.22 7.92 10.00
N ASP A 51 -9.55 8.06 10.16
CA ASP A 51 -10.14 9.25 10.79
C ASP A 51 -9.75 9.35 12.28
N ASP A 52 -9.53 8.21 12.93
CA ASP A 52 -8.91 8.18 14.26
C ASP A 52 -7.38 8.37 14.12
N PRO A 53 -6.80 9.46 14.67
CA PRO A 53 -5.38 9.74 14.59
C PRO A 53 -4.52 8.78 15.43
N TYR A 54 -5.11 8.02 16.34
CA TYR A 54 -4.42 7.01 17.16
C TYR A 54 -4.41 5.63 16.50
N GLU A 55 -5.24 5.42 15.48
CA GLU A 55 -5.18 4.21 14.68
C GLU A 55 -3.95 4.19 13.77
N SER A 56 -3.43 2.99 13.56
CA SER A 56 -2.34 2.78 12.61
C SER A 56 -2.81 3.05 11.19
N HIS A 57 -1.89 3.52 10.35
CA HIS A 57 -2.14 3.68 8.92
C HIS A 57 -2.73 2.39 8.32
N THR A 58 -3.79 2.52 7.54
CA THR A 58 -4.41 1.40 6.83
C THR A 58 -3.70 1.19 5.50
N GLU A 59 -3.07 0.03 5.33
CA GLU A 59 -2.51 -0.37 4.04
C GLU A 59 -3.62 -0.82 3.08
N VAL A 60 -3.55 -0.32 1.84
CA VAL A 60 -4.57 -0.52 0.81
C VAL A 60 -4.07 -1.49 -0.26
N ALA A 61 -2.81 -1.39 -0.66
CA ALA A 61 -2.24 -2.15 -1.75
C ALA A 61 -0.72 -2.21 -1.59
N ARG A 62 -0.13 -3.40 -1.68
CA ARG A 62 1.31 -3.57 -1.44
C ARG A 62 1.95 -4.51 -2.45
N ILE A 63 3.06 -4.10 -3.05
CA ILE A 63 3.89 -4.96 -3.91
C ILE A 63 5.28 -5.07 -3.31
N ASP A 64 5.76 -6.28 -3.04
CA ASP A 64 7.10 -6.49 -2.49
C ASP A 64 7.71 -7.86 -2.83
N THR A 65 8.98 -8.03 -2.45
CA THR A 65 9.80 -9.21 -2.72
C THR A 65 10.19 -10.01 -1.47
N SER A 66 9.56 -9.78 -0.32
CA SER A 66 9.93 -10.34 1.00
C SER A 66 9.91 -11.87 1.06
N HIS A 67 9.31 -12.53 0.07
CA HIS A 67 9.18 -13.99 -0.03
C HIS A 67 9.99 -14.60 -1.18
N GLY A 68 11.01 -13.89 -1.66
CA GLY A 68 11.88 -14.36 -2.75
C GLY A 68 11.26 -14.24 -4.14
N GLU A 69 10.04 -13.72 -4.25
CA GLU A 69 9.40 -13.37 -5.51
C GLU A 69 8.51 -12.13 -5.34
N PRO A 70 8.49 -11.21 -6.34
CA PRO A 70 7.52 -10.13 -6.40
C PRO A 70 6.08 -10.65 -6.34
N HIS A 71 5.29 -10.10 -5.43
CA HIS A 71 3.86 -10.37 -5.33
C HIS A 71 3.08 -9.10 -5.02
N PHE A 72 1.81 -9.08 -5.42
CA PHE A 72 0.88 -8.02 -5.12
C PHE A 72 -0.17 -8.51 -4.11
N ASP A 73 -0.22 -7.83 -2.97
CA ASP A 73 -1.25 -7.98 -1.97
C ASP A 73 -2.36 -6.96 -2.21
N HIS A 74 -3.54 -7.48 -2.57
CA HIS A 74 -4.76 -6.71 -2.77
C HIS A 74 -5.46 -6.49 -1.42
N LEU A 75 -4.84 -5.70 -0.54
CA LEU A 75 -5.34 -5.47 0.84
C LEU A 75 -6.71 -4.77 0.87
N TYR A 76 -7.05 -4.05 -0.20
CA TYR A 76 -8.36 -3.44 -0.43
C TYR A 76 -9.49 -4.46 -0.74
N ALA A 77 -9.16 -5.72 -1.03
CA ALA A 77 -10.15 -6.73 -1.42
C ALA A 77 -10.41 -7.71 -0.27
N SER A 78 -11.66 -8.17 -0.15
CA SER A 78 -12.02 -9.32 0.68
C SER A 78 -12.38 -10.52 -0.23
N PRO A 79 -11.73 -11.69 -0.10
CA PRO A 79 -10.55 -11.94 0.73
C PRO A 79 -9.30 -11.22 0.17
N GLN A 80 -8.38 -10.85 1.07
CA GLN A 80 -7.11 -10.17 0.74
C GLN A 80 -6.24 -11.07 -0.14
N ARG A 81 -6.43 -10.96 -1.46
CA ARG A 81 -5.83 -11.87 -2.43
C ARG A 81 -4.37 -11.51 -2.65
N LYS A 82 -3.53 -12.55 -2.78
CA LYS A 82 -2.14 -12.46 -3.24
C LYS A 82 -2.04 -12.84 -4.71
N GLU A 83 -1.37 -12.02 -5.52
CA GLU A 83 -1.05 -12.26 -6.93
C GLU A 83 0.47 -12.38 -7.08
N TRP A 84 0.98 -13.52 -7.54
CA TRP A 84 2.40 -13.68 -7.88
C TRP A 84 2.68 -13.04 -9.24
N LEU A 85 3.67 -12.15 -9.31
CA LEU A 85 3.93 -11.31 -10.48
C LEU A 85 5.03 -11.85 -11.39
N GLY A 86 5.76 -12.88 -10.94
CA GLY A 86 6.90 -13.44 -11.64
C GLY A 86 8.22 -12.80 -11.20
N GLN A 87 9.29 -13.59 -11.29
CA GLN A 87 10.66 -13.21 -10.93
C GLN A 87 11.23 -12.04 -11.74
N SER A 88 10.72 -11.81 -12.95
CA SER A 88 11.15 -10.69 -13.79
C SER A 88 10.46 -9.37 -13.47
N TYR A 89 9.48 -9.35 -12.55
CA TYR A 89 8.73 -8.15 -12.22
C TYR A 89 9.59 -7.16 -11.43
N THR A 90 9.69 -5.94 -11.94
CA THR A 90 10.67 -4.96 -11.47
C THR A 90 10.08 -3.96 -10.48
N PHE A 91 10.97 -3.32 -9.71
CA PHE A 91 10.60 -2.17 -8.87
C PHE A 91 9.91 -1.05 -9.66
N ALA A 92 10.38 -0.78 -10.89
CA ALA A 92 9.82 0.26 -11.74
C ALA A 92 8.38 -0.08 -12.19
N GLU A 93 8.11 -1.35 -12.49
CA GLU A 93 6.77 -1.84 -12.82
C GLU A 93 5.84 -1.79 -11.62
N ALA A 94 6.32 -2.21 -10.44
CA ALA A 94 5.56 -2.11 -9.19
C ALA A 94 5.17 -0.67 -8.87
N ARG A 95 6.14 0.26 -8.94
CA ARG A 95 5.89 1.69 -8.76
C ARG A 95 4.88 2.22 -9.76
N ARG A 96 5.01 1.86 -11.04
CA ARG A 96 4.06 2.27 -12.08
C ARG A 96 2.66 1.72 -11.81
N ARG A 97 2.55 0.44 -11.46
CA ARG A 97 1.26 -0.21 -11.17
C ARG A 97 0.55 0.47 -10.01
N LEU A 98 1.23 0.69 -8.88
CA LEU A 98 0.61 1.35 -7.73
C LEU A 98 0.23 2.81 -8.04
N LEU A 99 1.13 3.59 -8.64
CA LEU A 99 0.86 5.01 -8.94
C LEU A 99 -0.20 5.22 -10.03
N SER A 100 -0.36 4.30 -10.97
CA SER A 100 -1.40 4.43 -12.00
C SER A 100 -2.78 4.04 -11.49
N ASN A 101 -2.87 3.21 -10.44
CA ASN A 101 -4.13 2.58 -10.02
C ASN A 101 -4.54 2.89 -8.58
N TRP A 102 -3.76 3.68 -7.82
CA TRP A 102 -4.03 3.91 -6.39
C TRP A 102 -5.43 4.45 -6.10
N ARG A 103 -6.03 5.27 -6.99
CA ARG A 103 -7.40 5.75 -6.81
C ARG A 103 -8.42 4.63 -6.89
N THR A 104 -8.23 3.68 -7.80
CA THR A 104 -9.08 2.48 -7.91
C THR A 104 -8.98 1.63 -6.64
N TYR A 105 -7.77 1.49 -6.09
CA TYR A 105 -7.59 0.78 -4.81
C TYR A 105 -8.22 1.53 -3.64
N ALA A 106 -8.11 2.87 -3.63
CA ALA A 106 -8.74 3.74 -2.66
C ALA A 106 -10.28 3.66 -2.72
N ASP A 107 -10.88 3.68 -3.91
CA ASP A 107 -12.33 3.54 -4.05
C ASP A 107 -12.79 2.20 -3.50
N ALA A 108 -12.10 1.10 -3.84
CA ALA A 108 -12.46 -0.22 -3.35
C ALA A 108 -12.46 -0.33 -1.82
N VAL A 109 -11.43 0.20 -1.14
CA VAL A 109 -11.37 0.15 0.34
C VAL A 109 -12.38 1.11 1.00
N LEU A 110 -12.59 2.29 0.43
CA LEU A 110 -13.47 3.31 1.01
C LEU A 110 -14.95 2.93 0.85
N ASP A 111 -15.30 2.35 -0.30
CA ASP A 111 -16.67 1.90 -0.55
C ASP A 111 -16.99 0.69 0.34
N SER A 112 -16.04 -0.25 0.53
CA SER A 112 -16.25 -1.37 1.48
C SER A 112 -16.42 -0.91 2.94
N THR A 113 -15.67 0.11 3.38
CA THR A 113 -15.85 0.66 4.74
C THR A 113 -17.15 1.45 4.92
N THR A 114 -17.75 1.92 3.83
CA THR A 114 -19.04 2.63 3.89
C THR A 114 -20.18 1.64 4.12
N ASP A 115 -20.11 0.47 3.47
CA ASP A 115 -21.10 -0.60 3.64
C ASP A 115 -21.08 -1.18 5.07
N ASP A 116 -19.90 -1.36 5.68
CA ASP A 116 -19.78 -1.87 7.07
C ASP A 116 -20.33 -0.91 8.14
N ASN A 117 -20.37 0.40 7.86
CA ASN A 117 -20.90 1.40 8.78
C ASN A 117 -22.42 1.59 8.67
N ALA A 118 -23.02 1.27 7.51
CA ALA A 118 -24.46 1.33 7.33
C ALA A 118 -25.19 0.26 8.16
N ASP A 119 -24.63 -0.96 8.24
CA ASP A 119 -25.22 -2.08 8.99
C ASP A 119 -25.20 -1.88 10.52
N LYS A 120 -24.37 -0.98 11.06
CA LYS A 120 -24.34 -0.68 12.51
C LYS A 120 -25.33 0.39 12.96
N ALA A 121 -25.94 1.13 12.03
CA ALA A 121 -26.89 2.19 12.38
C ALA A 121 -28.30 1.65 12.69
N ASP A 122 -28.60 0.40 12.31
CA ASP A 122 -29.94 -0.19 12.42
C ASP A 122 -30.17 -1.04 13.69
N ASP A 123 -29.15 -1.25 14.53
CA ASP A 123 -29.22 -2.12 15.73
C ASP A 123 -29.27 -1.36 17.08
N ILE A 124 -29.83 -0.14 17.08
CA ILE A 124 -30.09 0.66 18.31
C ILE A 124 -31.52 1.18 18.39
N GLY A 125 -32.47 0.39 17.88
CA GLY A 125 -33.87 0.77 17.84
C GLY A 125 -34.85 -0.38 18.02
N GLN A 126 -34.79 -1.12 19.15
CA GLN A 126 -35.97 -1.74 19.79
C GLN A 126 -35.83 -1.78 21.31
#